data_AF-A0A9E0PEN9-F1
#
_entry.id   AF-A0A9E0PEN9-F1
#
_cell.length_a   1.000
_cell.length_b   1.000
_cell.length_c   1.000
_cell.angle_alpha   90.00
_cell.angle_beta   90.00
_cell.angle_gamma   90.00
#
_symmetry.space_group_name_H-M   'P 1'
#
loop_
_entity.id
_entity.type
_entity.pdbx_description
1 polymer ?
#
loop_
_entity_poly.entity_id
_entity_poly.type
_entity_poly.pdbx_seq_one_letter_code
_entity_poly.pdbx_strand_id
1 'polypeptide(L)'
;MIRRILILAGYYSKRVFFSLTGLLLVILSLVYWAVFFPPGQGTPDVENYVILIGAWGAAVTFLVTLAISGRALRLENYSLLVRLPSRVEYLVAVLLGSFTLGTLLQLLVAGLALIRGPEITATQLLAIPPVWLSVNQLAAMLAVHASDLVTAGWSRVVLFGFIAIALVLNSAASGSSSWFAERFVDLAELTARFNLMWFSDIFVSLASWANQSPLTMVAQAVSMIFWPFRAISEAIFNGRFTPSQALAPAVLVLYGTILFLIASTLLSGKDLEFME
;
A
#
# COMPACT_ATOMS: atom_id res chain seq x y z
N MET A 1 -4.89 -11.73 27.14
CA MET A 1 -4.19 -11.08 26.01
C MET A 1 -5.13 -10.87 24.82
N ILE A 2 -5.54 -11.92 24.11
CA ILE A 2 -6.36 -11.81 22.87
C ILE A 2 -7.66 -11.00 23.03
N ARG A 3 -8.38 -11.17 24.14
CA ARG A 3 -9.63 -10.42 24.41
C ARG A 3 -9.41 -8.91 24.47
N ARG A 4 -8.28 -8.44 25.02
CA ARG A 4 -7.95 -7.01 25.08
C ARG A 4 -7.64 -6.44 23.70
N ILE A 5 -6.83 -7.17 22.92
CA ILE A 5 -6.48 -6.83 21.54
C ILE A 5 -7.76 -6.68 20.70
N LEU A 6 -8.68 -7.64 20.79
CA LEU A 6 -9.94 -7.61 20.05
C LEU A 6 -10.84 -6.44 20.46
N ILE A 7 -10.92 -6.13 21.76
CA ILE A 7 -11.69 -4.98 22.24
C ILE A 7 -11.12 -3.67 21.70
N LEU A 8 -9.79 -3.50 21.72
CA LEU A 8 -9.13 -2.31 21.19
C LEU A 8 -9.24 -2.20 19.67
N ALA A 9 -9.03 -3.31 18.95
CA ALA A 9 -9.17 -3.35 17.51
C ALA A 9 -10.61 -3.01 17.09
N GLY A 10 -11.61 -3.61 17.75
CA GLY A 10 -13.02 -3.30 17.53
C GLY A 10 -13.36 -1.85 17.86
N TYR A 11 -12.80 -1.32 18.95
CA TYR A 11 -12.96 0.08 19.35
C TYR A 11 -12.41 1.04 18.28
N TYR A 12 -11.17 0.85 17.84
CA TYR A 12 -10.53 1.69 16.82
C TYR A 12 -11.28 1.61 15.48
N SER A 13 -11.64 0.40 15.06
CA SER A 13 -12.37 0.18 13.81
C SER A 13 -13.72 0.87 13.84
N LYS A 14 -14.50 0.70 14.92
CA LYS A 14 -15.80 1.36 15.10
C LYS A 14 -15.65 2.88 15.10
N ARG A 15 -14.67 3.41 15.83
CA ARG A 15 -14.45 4.86 15.92
C ARG A 15 -14.10 5.45 14.56
N VAL A 16 -13.25 4.80 13.78
CA VAL A 16 -12.91 5.26 12.42
C VAL A 16 -14.10 5.14 11.48
N PHE A 17 -14.80 4.02 11.50
CA PHE A 17 -15.97 3.79 10.65
C PHE A 17 -17.07 4.85 10.83
N PHE A 18 -17.42 5.18 12.09
CA PHE A 18 -18.46 6.18 12.41
C PHE A 18 -17.96 7.63 12.44
N SER A 19 -16.80 7.92 11.86
CA SER A 19 -16.27 9.28 11.78
C SER A 19 -16.37 9.84 10.37
N LEU A 20 -16.15 11.16 10.23
CA LEU A 20 -16.06 11.81 8.91
C LEU A 20 -15.03 11.12 8.00
N THR A 21 -13.89 10.69 8.55
CA THR A 21 -12.87 9.93 7.80
C THR A 21 -13.42 8.61 7.27
N GLY A 22 -14.19 7.88 8.08
CA GLY A 22 -14.82 6.63 7.67
C GLY A 22 -15.87 6.85 6.58
N LEU A 23 -16.71 7.87 6.74
CA LEU A 23 -17.68 8.28 5.72
C LEU A 23 -16.98 8.62 4.39
N LEU A 24 -15.90 9.40 4.43
CA LEU A 24 -15.12 9.74 3.24
C LEU A 24 -14.53 8.50 2.56
N LEU A 25 -14.03 7.52 3.32
CA LEU A 25 -13.52 6.27 2.76
C LEU A 25 -14.63 5.43 2.12
N VAL A 26 -15.83 5.41 2.70
CA VAL A 26 -16.99 4.75 2.10
C VAL A 26 -17.41 5.45 0.81
N ILE A 27 -17.52 6.78 0.81
CA ILE A 27 -17.83 7.56 -0.39
C ILE A 27 -16.77 7.32 -1.46
N LEU A 28 -15.48 7.36 -1.10
CA LEU A 28 -14.40 7.11 -2.03
C LEU A 28 -14.45 5.67 -2.59
N SER A 29 -14.84 4.68 -1.79
CA SER A 29 -15.07 3.30 -2.25
C SER A 29 -16.19 3.22 -3.28
N LEU A 30 -17.29 3.94 -3.05
CA LEU A 30 -18.41 4.01 -3.99
C LEU A 30 -18.04 4.76 -5.28
N VAL A 31 -17.29 5.86 -5.18
CA VAL A 31 -16.77 6.60 -6.33
C VAL A 31 -15.81 5.72 -7.12
N TYR A 32 -14.89 5.03 -6.45
CA TYR A 32 -13.96 4.11 -7.08
C TYR A 32 -14.70 3.00 -7.84
N TRP A 33 -15.69 2.37 -7.20
CA TRP A 33 -16.57 1.41 -7.85
C TRP A 33 -17.28 2.00 -9.07
N ALA A 34 -17.90 3.18 -8.94
CA ALA A 34 -18.64 3.80 -10.04
C ALA A 34 -17.76 4.18 -11.24
N VAL A 35 -16.52 4.60 -11.00
CA VAL A 35 -15.57 5.01 -12.05
C VAL A 35 -14.96 3.81 -12.75
N PHE A 36 -14.50 2.80 -12.02
CA PHE A 36 -13.77 1.66 -12.58
C PHE A 36 -14.66 0.46 -12.93
N PHE A 37 -15.87 0.39 -12.37
CA PHE A 37 -16.86 -0.66 -12.63
C PHE A 37 -18.23 -0.06 -12.96
N PRO A 38 -18.35 0.69 -14.08
CA PRO A 38 -19.60 1.34 -14.44
C PRO A 38 -20.71 0.30 -14.68
N PRO A 39 -21.91 0.49 -14.12
CA PRO A 39 -22.99 -0.52 -14.12
C PRO A 39 -23.57 -0.83 -15.51
N GLY A 40 -23.21 -0.04 -16.53
CA GLY A 40 -23.67 -0.20 -17.92
C GLY A 40 -22.69 -0.91 -18.87
N GLN A 41 -21.46 -1.22 -18.44
CA GLN A 41 -20.51 -1.96 -19.27
C GLN A 41 -20.50 -3.44 -18.90
N GLY A 42 -20.36 -4.32 -19.91
CA GLY A 42 -19.89 -5.69 -19.70
C GLY A 42 -18.52 -5.61 -19.03
N THR A 43 -18.35 -6.35 -17.95
CA THR A 43 -17.29 -6.10 -16.98
C THR A 43 -15.89 -6.32 -17.52
N PRO A 44 -14.86 -5.72 -16.88
CA PRO A 44 -13.47 -5.98 -17.21
C PRO A 44 -13.13 -7.47 -17.05
N ASP A 45 -12.15 -7.95 -17.82
CA ASP A 45 -11.60 -9.30 -17.66
C ASP A 45 -11.24 -9.59 -16.19
N VAL A 46 -11.26 -10.88 -15.81
CA VAL A 46 -11.03 -11.33 -14.42
C VAL A 46 -9.72 -10.75 -13.87
N GLU A 47 -8.72 -10.58 -14.72
CA GLU A 47 -7.41 -10.02 -14.37
C GLU A 47 -7.52 -8.57 -13.89
N ASN A 48 -8.26 -7.75 -14.64
CA ASN A 48 -8.51 -6.35 -14.30
C ASN A 48 -9.32 -6.23 -13.02
N TYR A 49 -10.31 -7.11 -12.82
CA TYR A 49 -11.07 -7.20 -11.58
C TYR A 49 -10.15 -7.45 -10.38
N VAL A 50 -9.28 -8.46 -10.44
CA VAL A 50 -8.39 -8.84 -9.32
C VAL A 50 -7.37 -7.75 -9.01
N ILE A 51 -6.77 -7.13 -10.04
CA ILE A 51 -5.74 -6.09 -9.88
C ILE A 51 -6.34 -4.79 -9.35
N LEU A 52 -7.43 -4.28 -9.95
CA LEU A 52 -8.02 -3.00 -9.55
C LEU A 52 -8.60 -3.06 -8.13
N ILE A 53 -9.25 -4.16 -7.76
CA ILE A 53 -9.78 -4.32 -6.40
C ILE A 53 -8.64 -4.56 -5.40
N GLY A 54 -7.59 -5.30 -5.80
CA GLY A 54 -6.40 -5.47 -4.98
C GLY A 54 -5.69 -4.15 -4.69
N ALA A 55 -5.49 -3.31 -5.72
CA ALA A 55 -4.90 -1.99 -5.60
C ALA A 55 -5.72 -1.06 -4.70
N TRP A 56 -7.05 -1.08 -4.86
CA TRP A 56 -7.96 -0.35 -3.98
C TRP A 56 -7.87 -0.82 -2.53
N GLY A 57 -7.87 -2.14 -2.32
CA GLY A 57 -7.70 -2.74 -0.99
C GLY A 57 -6.42 -2.28 -0.31
N ALA A 58 -5.31 -2.27 -1.05
CA ALA A 58 -4.03 -1.81 -0.54
C ALA A 58 -4.06 -0.32 -0.16
N ALA A 59 -4.58 0.54 -1.03
CA ALA A 59 -4.69 1.97 -0.80
C ALA A 59 -5.58 2.30 0.40
N VAL A 60 -6.76 1.68 0.49
CA VAL A 60 -7.67 1.89 1.62
C VAL A 60 -7.08 1.35 2.91
N THR A 61 -6.47 0.16 2.88
CA THR A 61 -5.83 -0.41 4.08
C THR A 61 -4.72 0.52 4.57
N PHE A 62 -3.93 1.11 3.67
CA PHE A 62 -2.93 2.12 4.01
C PHE A 62 -3.56 3.36 4.69
N LEU A 63 -4.60 3.94 4.09
CA LEU A 63 -5.29 5.14 4.62
C LEU A 63 -5.97 4.88 5.97
N VAL A 64 -6.65 3.74 6.11
CA VAL A 64 -7.28 3.30 7.35
C VAL A 64 -6.22 3.13 8.44
N THR A 65 -5.08 2.54 8.10
CA THR A 65 -4.00 2.34 9.07
C THR A 65 -3.41 3.66 9.54
N LEU A 66 -3.25 4.66 8.67
CA LEU A 66 -2.87 6.00 9.07
C LEU A 66 -3.91 6.64 10.00
N ALA A 67 -5.20 6.53 9.67
CA ALA A 67 -6.28 7.08 10.47
C ALA A 67 -6.37 6.44 11.87
N ILE A 68 -6.24 5.11 11.96
CA ILE A 68 -6.23 4.39 13.24
C ILE A 68 -4.96 4.73 14.02
N SER A 69 -3.80 4.75 13.38
CA SER A 69 -2.51 5.05 14.03
C SER A 69 -2.46 6.49 14.59
N GLY A 70 -3.06 7.45 13.89
CA GLY A 70 -3.16 8.84 14.38
C GLY A 70 -4.05 8.98 15.62
N ARG A 71 -5.16 8.24 15.68
CA ARG A 71 -6.03 8.20 16.88
C ARG A 71 -5.43 7.41 18.03
N ALA A 72 -4.68 6.37 17.67
CA ALA A 72 -3.90 5.60 18.60
C ALA A 72 -2.87 6.49 19.32
N LEU A 73 -2.09 7.26 18.56
CA LEU A 73 -1.11 8.20 19.11
C LEU A 73 -1.72 9.23 20.08
N ARG A 74 -2.88 9.80 19.74
CA ARG A 74 -3.54 10.85 20.54
C ARG A 74 -4.11 10.34 21.88
N LEU A 75 -3.93 9.06 22.20
CA LEU A 75 -4.41 8.41 23.42
C LEU A 75 -5.87 8.78 23.74
N GLU A 76 -6.72 8.88 22.70
CA GLU A 76 -8.08 9.45 22.83
C GLU A 76 -9.02 8.63 23.74
N ASN A 77 -8.50 7.60 24.42
CA ASN A 77 -9.14 6.77 25.45
C ASN A 77 -8.11 6.23 26.46
N TYR A 78 -7.55 7.12 27.28
CA TYR A 78 -6.52 6.84 28.30
C TYR A 78 -6.84 5.63 29.21
N SER A 79 -8.09 5.47 29.65
CA SER A 79 -8.49 4.40 30.59
C SER A 79 -8.40 2.97 30.03
N LEU A 80 -8.47 2.81 28.71
CA LEU A 80 -8.29 1.52 28.02
C LEU A 80 -6.81 1.22 27.75
N LEU A 81 -6.00 2.26 27.55
CA LEU A 81 -4.57 2.21 27.26
C LEU A 81 -3.72 1.87 28.48
N VAL A 82 -4.06 2.44 29.65
CA VAL A 82 -3.39 2.15 30.94
C VAL A 82 -3.48 0.67 31.34
N ARG A 83 -4.42 -0.09 30.75
CA ARG A 83 -4.62 -1.52 31.04
C ARG A 83 -3.86 -2.47 30.11
N LEU A 84 -3.06 -1.95 29.17
CA LEU A 84 -2.21 -2.77 28.31
C LEU A 84 -0.83 -2.96 28.92
N PRO A 85 -0.46 -4.20 29.30
CA PRO A 85 0.85 -4.47 29.86
C PRO A 85 1.97 -4.46 28.79
N SER A 86 1.65 -4.44 27.50
CA SER A 86 2.65 -4.48 26.43
C SER A 86 2.31 -3.57 25.23
N ARG A 87 3.33 -2.87 24.73
CA ARG A 87 3.26 -2.02 23.53
C ARG A 87 3.04 -2.85 22.24
N VAL A 88 3.41 -4.13 22.27
CA VAL A 88 3.15 -5.06 21.17
C VAL A 88 1.65 -5.38 21.05
N GLU A 89 0.93 -5.59 22.16
CA GLU A 89 -0.53 -5.76 22.13
C GLU A 89 -1.22 -4.56 21.47
N TYR A 90 -0.65 -3.37 21.67
CA TYR A 90 -1.17 -2.14 21.10
C TYR A 90 -0.98 -2.06 19.59
N LEU A 91 0.23 -2.32 19.11
CA LEU A 91 0.56 -2.32 17.69
C LEU A 91 -0.24 -3.41 16.94
N VAL A 92 -0.41 -4.59 17.55
CA VAL A 92 -1.25 -5.66 17.00
C VAL A 92 -2.72 -5.24 16.93
N ALA A 93 -3.24 -4.55 17.93
CA ALA A 93 -4.63 -4.07 17.90
C ALA A 93 -4.86 -3.03 16.79
N VAL A 94 -3.91 -2.11 16.57
CA VAL A 94 -3.94 -1.14 15.47
C VAL A 94 -3.94 -1.84 14.12
N LEU A 95 -3.02 -2.79 13.91
CA LEU A 95 -2.95 -3.54 12.66
C LEU A 95 -4.17 -4.40 12.41
N LEU A 96 -4.66 -5.12 13.41
CA LEU A 96 -5.84 -5.98 13.28
C LEU A 96 -7.08 -5.14 12.96
N GLY A 97 -7.28 -4.01 13.64
CA GLY A 97 -8.38 -3.10 13.33
C GLY A 97 -8.28 -2.54 11.91
N SER A 98 -7.08 -2.10 11.52
CA SER A 98 -6.85 -1.52 10.18
C SER A 98 -7.05 -2.53 9.06
N PHE A 99 -6.54 -3.74 9.25
CA PHE A 99 -6.70 -4.85 8.31
C PHE A 99 -8.18 -5.22 8.17
N THR A 100 -8.91 -5.42 9.26
CA THR A 100 -10.33 -5.79 9.20
C THR A 100 -11.17 -4.74 8.47
N LEU A 101 -11.00 -3.45 8.78
CA LEU A 101 -11.77 -2.39 8.14
C LEU A 101 -11.35 -2.21 6.67
N GLY A 102 -10.05 -2.25 6.37
CA GLY A 102 -9.53 -2.20 5.00
C GLY A 102 -10.08 -3.34 4.14
N THR A 103 -10.06 -4.58 4.66
CA THR A 103 -10.64 -5.73 3.97
C THR A 103 -12.15 -5.62 3.81
N LEU A 104 -12.88 -5.04 4.77
CA LEU A 104 -14.32 -4.84 4.68
C LEU A 104 -14.67 -3.88 3.54
N LEU A 105 -13.96 -2.76 3.44
CA LEU A 105 -14.16 -1.80 2.35
C LEU A 105 -13.74 -2.37 0.99
N GLN A 106 -12.68 -3.18 0.95
CA GLN A 106 -12.30 -3.90 -0.27
C GLN A 106 -13.39 -4.90 -0.69
N LEU A 107 -13.94 -5.68 0.25
CA LEU A 107 -15.02 -6.62 0.00
C LEU A 107 -16.32 -5.92 -0.42
N LEU A 108 -16.58 -4.71 0.07
CA LEU A 108 -17.69 -3.89 -0.39
C LEU A 108 -17.54 -3.56 -1.88
N VAL A 109 -16.37 -3.08 -2.32
CA VAL A 109 -16.12 -2.82 -3.75
C VAL A 109 -16.16 -4.12 -4.57
N ALA A 110 -15.59 -5.20 -4.06
CA ALA A 110 -15.61 -6.51 -4.72
C ALA A 110 -17.04 -7.04 -4.92
N GLY A 111 -17.87 -6.95 -3.88
CA GLY A 111 -19.27 -7.37 -3.91
C GLY A 111 -20.10 -6.54 -4.87
N LEU A 112 -19.91 -5.22 -4.89
CA LEU A 112 -20.60 -4.34 -5.85
C LEU A 112 -20.14 -4.59 -7.29
N ALA A 113 -18.86 -4.86 -7.51
CA ALA A 113 -18.32 -5.18 -8.83
C ALA A 113 -18.80 -6.56 -9.35
N LEU A 114 -19.20 -7.49 -8.48
CA LEU A 114 -19.73 -8.81 -8.87
C LEU A 114 -21.16 -8.78 -9.42
N ILE A 115 -21.96 -7.75 -9.13
CA ILE A 115 -23.39 -7.70 -9.51
C ILE A 115 -23.58 -7.81 -11.04
N ARG A 116 -22.60 -7.38 -11.82
CA ARG A 116 -22.50 -7.59 -13.28
C ARG A 116 -21.09 -8.04 -13.69
N GLY A 117 -20.43 -8.74 -12.76
CA GLY A 117 -19.02 -9.14 -12.77
C GLY A 117 -18.67 -10.19 -13.84
N PRO A 118 -17.36 -10.41 -14.08
CA PRO A 118 -16.91 -11.52 -14.90
C PRO A 118 -17.27 -12.85 -14.23
N GLU A 119 -17.42 -13.91 -15.03
CA GLU A 119 -17.62 -15.26 -14.49
C GLU A 119 -16.32 -15.77 -13.86
N ILE A 120 -16.33 -15.99 -12.54
CA ILE A 120 -15.15 -16.44 -11.79
C ILE A 120 -15.25 -17.95 -11.57
N THR A 121 -14.24 -18.69 -12.01
CA THR A 121 -14.12 -20.12 -11.71
C THR A 121 -13.75 -20.35 -10.23
N ALA A 122 -14.15 -21.49 -9.66
CA ALA A 122 -13.83 -21.80 -8.25
C ALA A 122 -12.32 -21.79 -7.97
N THR A 123 -11.49 -22.18 -8.94
CA THR A 123 -10.03 -22.13 -8.86
C THR A 123 -9.49 -20.71 -8.79
N GLN A 124 -10.04 -19.78 -9.58
CA GLN A 124 -9.67 -18.36 -9.53
C GLN A 124 -10.11 -17.73 -8.22
N LEU A 125 -11.31 -18.07 -7.72
CA LEU A 125 -11.81 -17.54 -6.46
C LEU A 125 -10.90 -17.87 -5.27
N LEU A 126 -10.30 -19.07 -5.25
CA LEU A 126 -9.35 -19.48 -4.20
C LEU A 126 -7.98 -18.78 -4.31
N ALA A 127 -7.60 -18.32 -5.50
CA ALA A 127 -6.34 -17.61 -5.73
C ALA A 127 -6.39 -16.13 -5.32
N ILE A 128 -7.58 -15.54 -5.22
CA ILE A 128 -7.78 -14.11 -4.92
C ILE A 128 -7.35 -13.74 -3.48
N PRO A 129 -7.79 -14.43 -2.41
CA PRO A 129 -7.49 -14.02 -1.04
C PRO A 129 -5.98 -13.96 -0.72
N PRO A 130 -5.13 -14.94 -1.09
CA PRO A 130 -3.70 -14.85 -0.84
C PRO A 130 -3.06 -13.60 -1.44
N VAL A 131 -3.49 -13.21 -2.65
CA VAL A 131 -3.00 -12.00 -3.33
C VAL A 131 -3.44 -10.75 -2.58
N TRP A 132 -4.74 -10.59 -2.33
CA TRP A 132 -5.26 -9.38 -1.69
C TRP A 132 -4.75 -9.20 -0.27
N LEU A 133 -4.77 -10.27 0.53
CA LEU A 133 -4.37 -10.21 1.95
C LEU A 133 -2.88 -9.89 2.10
N SER A 134 -2.01 -10.44 1.25
CA SER A 134 -0.57 -10.19 1.32
C SER A 134 -0.22 -8.73 0.99
N VAL A 135 -0.85 -8.16 -0.04
CA VAL A 135 -0.64 -6.74 -0.40
C VAL A 135 -1.23 -5.80 0.67
N ASN A 136 -2.43 -6.11 1.18
CA ASN A 136 -3.05 -5.33 2.26
C ASN A 136 -2.21 -5.34 3.54
N GLN A 137 -1.66 -6.51 3.90
CA GLN A 137 -0.78 -6.63 5.06
C GLN A 137 0.44 -5.74 4.90
N LEU A 138 1.10 -5.78 3.74
CA LEU A 138 2.25 -4.91 3.50
C LEU A 138 1.87 -3.43 3.55
N ALA A 139 0.74 -3.05 2.93
CA ALA A 139 0.24 -1.69 2.95
C ALA A 139 -0.03 -1.19 4.38
N ALA A 140 -0.62 -2.02 5.23
CA ALA A 140 -0.81 -1.72 6.65
C ALA A 140 0.54 -1.51 7.37
N MET A 141 1.51 -2.39 7.14
CA MET A 141 2.84 -2.26 7.78
C MET A 141 3.57 -0.99 7.33
N LEU A 142 3.54 -0.67 6.04
CA LEU A 142 4.11 0.57 5.51
C LEU A 142 3.42 1.80 6.10
N ALA A 143 2.09 1.79 6.24
CA ALA A 143 1.35 2.87 6.88
C ALA A 143 1.71 3.03 8.36
N VAL A 144 1.95 1.94 9.10
CA VAL A 144 2.43 2.03 10.48
C VAL A 144 3.79 2.73 10.55
N HIS A 145 4.73 2.38 9.65
CA HIS A 145 6.03 3.05 9.53
C HIS A 145 5.94 4.47 8.98
N ALA A 146 4.79 4.84 8.43
CA ALA A 146 4.48 6.17 7.95
C ALA A 146 3.71 7.02 8.96
N SER A 147 3.39 6.45 10.11
CA SER A 147 2.56 7.10 11.11
C SER A 147 3.39 7.62 12.28
N ASP A 148 2.88 8.65 12.92
CA ASP A 148 3.45 9.22 14.15
C ASP A 148 3.56 8.21 15.28
N LEU A 149 2.79 7.11 15.21
CA LEU A 149 2.85 6.02 16.16
C LEU A 149 4.27 5.43 16.25
N VAL A 150 4.92 5.18 15.11
CA VAL A 150 6.22 4.48 15.07
C VAL A 150 7.38 5.39 14.68
N THR A 151 7.16 6.40 13.84
CA THR A 151 8.26 7.26 13.37
C THR A 151 8.73 8.28 14.39
N ALA A 152 10.04 8.53 14.45
CA ALA A 152 10.62 9.73 15.05
C ALA A 152 11.10 10.69 13.93
N GLY A 153 10.72 11.96 13.99
CA GLY A 153 11.20 13.02 13.09
C GLY A 153 10.95 12.78 11.58
N TRP A 154 11.93 13.13 10.74
CA TRP A 154 11.88 13.10 9.27
C TRP A 154 11.91 11.69 8.63
N SER A 155 11.89 10.63 9.44
CA SER A 155 12.04 9.23 8.97
C SER A 155 11.00 8.80 7.92
N ARG A 156 9.80 9.40 7.90
CA ARG A 156 8.78 9.11 6.88
C ARG A 156 9.19 9.56 5.49
N VAL A 157 9.74 10.76 5.40
CA VAL A 157 10.16 11.35 4.12
C VAL A 157 11.30 10.53 3.53
N VAL A 158 12.22 10.07 4.39
CA VAL A 158 13.32 9.21 3.98
C VAL A 158 12.82 7.85 3.50
N LEU A 159 11.93 7.19 4.25
CA LEU A 159 11.38 5.88 3.88
C LEU A 159 10.63 5.96 2.54
N PHE A 160 9.71 6.90 2.38
CA PHE A 160 8.96 7.04 1.13
C PHE A 160 9.81 7.58 -0.01
N GLY A 161 10.81 8.40 0.28
CA GLY A 161 11.81 8.83 -0.69
C GLY A 161 12.59 7.63 -1.24
N PHE A 162 13.05 6.72 -0.37
CA PHE A 162 13.71 5.49 -0.80
C PHE A 162 12.77 4.58 -1.60
N ILE A 163 11.51 4.41 -1.17
CA ILE A 163 10.53 3.62 -1.93
C ILE A 163 10.29 4.24 -3.31
N ALA A 164 10.14 5.57 -3.41
CA ALA A 164 9.94 6.27 -4.67
C ALA A 164 11.14 6.10 -5.60
N ILE A 165 12.37 6.30 -5.09
CA ILE A 165 13.61 6.06 -5.85
C ILE A 165 13.68 4.60 -6.31
N ALA A 166 13.36 3.65 -5.44
CA ALA A 166 13.41 2.23 -5.76
C ALA A 166 12.33 1.84 -6.80
N LEU A 167 11.14 2.44 -6.77
CA LEU A 167 10.12 2.23 -7.81
C LEU A 167 10.59 2.75 -9.17
N VAL A 168 11.22 3.92 -9.21
CA VAL A 168 11.83 4.49 -10.42
C VAL A 168 12.92 3.56 -10.96
N LEU A 169 13.81 3.07 -10.10
CA LEU A 169 14.88 2.14 -10.49
C LEU A 169 14.35 0.78 -10.96
N ASN A 170 13.27 0.27 -10.35
CA ASN A 170 12.61 -0.96 -10.78
C ASN A 170 12.01 -0.82 -12.19
N SER A 171 11.41 0.34 -12.50
CA SER A 171 10.89 0.66 -13.83
C SER A 171 12.01 0.70 -14.88
N ALA A 172 13.18 1.23 -14.51
CA ALA A 172 14.34 1.23 -15.38
C ALA A 172 14.88 -0.21 -15.63
N ALA A 173 14.80 -1.09 -14.63
CA ALA A 173 15.25 -2.48 -14.72
C ALA A 173 14.40 -3.37 -15.63
N SER A 174 13.09 -3.11 -15.74
CA SER A 174 12.15 -3.94 -16.50
C SER A 174 12.21 -3.79 -18.02
N GLY A 175 13.18 -3.04 -18.56
CA GLY A 175 13.32 -2.84 -20.00
C GLY A 175 12.27 -1.91 -20.63
N SER A 176 11.38 -1.32 -19.83
CA SER A 176 10.45 -0.23 -20.21
C SER A 176 11.09 1.11 -19.88
N SER A 177 12.32 1.32 -20.35
CA SER A 177 13.20 2.42 -19.92
C SER A 177 12.80 3.79 -20.46
N SER A 178 11.69 3.93 -21.18
CA SER A 178 11.33 5.19 -21.82
C SER A 178 10.51 6.11 -20.91
N TRP A 179 9.60 5.61 -20.07
CA TRP A 179 8.64 6.50 -19.38
C TRP A 179 9.30 7.54 -18.46
N PHE A 180 10.30 7.18 -17.66
CA PHE A 180 10.93 8.12 -16.72
C PHE A 180 11.80 9.16 -17.46
N ALA A 181 12.52 8.72 -18.49
CA ALA A 181 13.27 9.61 -19.37
C ALA A 181 12.33 10.52 -20.18
N GLU A 182 11.21 9.98 -20.67
CA GLU A 182 10.14 10.70 -21.37
C GLU A 182 9.55 11.81 -20.49
N ARG A 183 9.33 11.57 -19.18
CA ARG A 183 8.85 12.64 -18.28
C ARG A 183 9.85 13.78 -18.12
N PHE A 184 11.14 13.50 -18.11
CA PHE A 184 12.15 14.56 -18.12
C PHE A 184 12.20 15.29 -19.44
N VAL A 185 11.97 14.61 -20.56
CA VAL A 185 11.82 15.25 -21.87
C VAL A 185 10.56 16.13 -21.90
N ASP A 186 9.43 15.66 -21.38
CA ASP A 186 8.19 16.44 -21.25
C ASP A 186 8.40 17.70 -20.39
N LEU A 187 9.13 17.57 -19.27
CA LEU A 187 9.48 18.70 -18.39
C LEU A 187 10.49 19.65 -19.05
N ALA A 188 11.43 19.14 -19.82
CA ALA A 188 12.33 19.96 -20.63
C ALA A 188 11.55 20.78 -21.66
N GLU A 189 10.61 20.15 -22.36
CA GLU A 189 9.76 20.84 -23.34
C GLU A 189 8.87 21.88 -22.67
N LEU A 190 8.26 21.55 -21.52
CA LEU A 190 7.44 22.49 -20.75
C LEU A 190 8.25 23.69 -20.27
N THR A 191 9.46 23.47 -19.74
CA THR A 191 10.33 24.56 -19.28
C THR A 191 10.89 25.40 -20.42
N ALA A 192 11.20 24.78 -21.56
CA ALA A 192 11.57 25.50 -22.78
C ALA A 192 10.44 26.41 -23.27
N ARG A 193 9.17 25.97 -23.20
CA ARG A 193 7.98 26.79 -23.54
C ARG A 193 7.83 28.03 -22.64
N PHE A 194 8.27 27.96 -21.39
CA PHE A 194 8.31 29.11 -20.47
C PHE A 194 9.60 29.94 -20.55
N ASN A 195 10.43 29.70 -21.58
CA ASN A 195 11.72 30.38 -21.79
C ASN A 195 12.74 30.16 -20.64
N LEU A 196 12.60 29.05 -19.91
CA LEU A 196 13.48 28.65 -18.82
C LEU A 196 14.55 27.68 -19.34
N MET A 197 15.40 28.16 -20.27
CA MET A 197 16.39 27.32 -20.98
C MET A 197 17.33 26.56 -20.04
N TRP A 198 17.77 27.18 -18.94
CA TRP A 198 18.62 26.52 -17.94
C TRP A 198 17.99 25.27 -17.33
N PHE A 199 16.69 25.30 -17.03
CA PHE A 199 15.98 24.14 -16.51
C PHE A 199 15.75 23.08 -17.60
N SER A 200 15.47 23.51 -18.83
CA SER A 200 15.35 22.61 -19.98
C SER A 200 16.64 21.81 -20.19
N ASP A 201 17.80 22.47 -20.17
CA ASP A 201 19.10 21.80 -20.33
C ASP A 201 19.38 20.81 -19.20
N ILE A 202 19.02 21.16 -17.96
CA ILE A 202 19.10 20.25 -16.82
C ILE A 202 18.22 19.01 -17.07
N PHE A 203 16.96 19.20 -17.46
CA PHE A 203 16.05 18.07 -17.68
C PHE A 203 16.48 17.19 -18.86
N VAL A 204 17.04 17.75 -19.94
CA VAL A 204 17.65 16.98 -21.03
C VAL A 204 18.89 16.20 -20.56
N SER A 205 19.73 16.80 -19.71
CA SER A 205 20.87 16.12 -19.11
C SER A 205 20.45 14.96 -18.18
N LEU A 206 19.35 15.13 -17.44
CA LEU A 206 18.77 14.10 -16.59
C LEU A 206 18.12 12.98 -17.41
N ALA A 207 17.45 13.31 -18.51
CA ALA A 207 16.87 12.33 -19.44
C ALA A 207 17.95 11.48 -20.12
N SER A 208 19.04 12.12 -20.58
CA SER A 208 20.18 11.41 -21.18
C SER A 208 20.92 10.56 -20.15
N TRP A 209 21.13 11.05 -18.93
CA TRP A 209 21.67 10.27 -17.82
C TRP A 209 20.80 9.06 -17.46
N ALA A 210 19.47 9.22 -17.45
CA ALA A 210 18.52 8.13 -17.18
C ALA A 210 18.58 7.05 -18.27
N ASN A 211 18.72 7.44 -19.54
CA ASN A 211 18.84 6.52 -20.67
C ASN A 211 20.21 5.82 -20.76
N GLN A 212 21.28 6.46 -20.30
CA GLN A 212 22.66 5.95 -20.39
C GLN A 212 23.15 5.27 -19.11
N SER A 213 22.35 5.23 -18.04
CA SER A 213 22.86 4.91 -16.71
C SER A 213 23.35 3.45 -16.57
N PRO A 214 24.57 3.24 -16.01
CA PRO A 214 25.15 1.93 -15.68
C PRO A 214 24.52 1.29 -14.41
N LEU A 215 23.36 1.78 -13.98
CA LEU A 215 22.68 1.32 -12.78
C LEU A 215 22.04 -0.07 -12.94
N THR A 216 22.33 -0.83 -14.01
CA THR A 216 21.79 -2.17 -14.25
C THR A 216 21.93 -3.09 -13.04
N MET A 217 23.06 -3.06 -12.33
CA MET A 217 23.24 -3.84 -11.08
C MET A 217 22.32 -3.38 -9.94
N VAL A 218 22.20 -2.06 -9.71
CA VAL A 218 21.32 -1.51 -8.67
C VAL A 218 19.85 -1.71 -9.03
N ALA A 219 19.51 -1.52 -10.30
CA ALA A 219 18.19 -1.75 -10.87
C ALA A 219 17.81 -3.24 -10.79
N GLN A 220 18.75 -4.16 -11.03
CA GLN A 220 18.56 -5.60 -10.82
C GLN A 220 18.35 -5.94 -9.34
N ALA A 221 19.16 -5.38 -8.43
CA ALA A 221 18.98 -5.59 -6.99
C ALA A 221 17.62 -5.06 -6.49
N VAL A 222 17.21 -3.89 -6.98
CA VAL A 222 15.89 -3.33 -6.69
C VAL A 222 14.76 -4.15 -7.31
N SER A 223 14.96 -4.68 -8.52
CA SER A 223 13.98 -5.57 -9.16
C SER A 223 13.77 -6.87 -8.38
N MET A 224 14.78 -7.36 -7.67
CA MET A 224 14.66 -8.51 -6.78
C MET A 224 13.75 -8.20 -5.60
N ILE A 225 13.81 -6.98 -5.04
CA ILE A 225 12.95 -6.52 -3.94
C ILE A 225 11.49 -6.39 -4.42
N PHE A 226 11.27 -5.87 -5.64
CA PHE A 226 9.93 -5.71 -6.20
C PHE A 226 9.41 -6.92 -6.99
N TRP A 227 10.21 -7.98 -7.08
CA TRP A 227 9.84 -9.20 -7.80
C TRP A 227 8.47 -9.76 -7.38
N PRO A 228 8.09 -9.80 -6.09
CA PRO A 228 6.79 -10.36 -5.71
C PRO A 228 5.60 -9.63 -6.34
N PHE A 229 5.66 -8.31 -6.47
CA PHE A 229 4.59 -7.53 -7.10
C PHE A 229 4.49 -7.83 -8.60
N ARG A 230 5.63 -7.90 -9.28
CA ARG A 230 5.70 -8.21 -10.71
C ARG A 230 5.21 -9.63 -10.98
N ALA A 231 5.66 -10.58 -10.16
CA ALA A 231 5.25 -11.98 -10.24
C ALA A 231 3.74 -12.16 -10.07
N ILE A 232 3.13 -11.42 -9.13
CA ILE A 232 1.68 -11.41 -8.93
C ILE A 232 0.95 -10.80 -10.14
N SER A 233 1.38 -9.61 -10.59
CA SER A 233 0.72 -8.96 -11.74
C SER A 233 0.81 -9.80 -13.00
N GLU A 234 1.99 -10.37 -13.30
CA GLU A 234 2.19 -11.23 -14.45
C GLU A 234 1.39 -12.53 -14.33
N ALA A 235 1.34 -13.16 -13.16
CA ALA A 235 0.55 -14.38 -12.95
C ALA A 235 -0.95 -14.12 -13.14
N ILE A 236 -1.44 -12.96 -12.67
CA ILE A 236 -2.83 -12.55 -12.88
C ILE A 236 -3.08 -12.32 -14.37
N PHE A 237 -2.28 -11.50 -15.06
CA PHE A 237 -2.46 -11.24 -16.51
C PHE A 237 -2.38 -12.51 -17.37
N ASN A 238 -1.59 -13.50 -16.95
CA ASN A 238 -1.48 -14.78 -17.65
C ASN A 238 -2.58 -15.79 -17.26
N GLY A 239 -3.46 -15.45 -16.32
CA GLY A 239 -4.55 -16.29 -15.81
C GLY A 239 -4.10 -17.53 -15.03
N ARG A 240 -2.79 -17.68 -14.75
CA ARG A 240 -2.21 -18.84 -14.07
C ARG A 240 -0.93 -18.47 -13.30
N PHE A 241 -0.78 -19.07 -12.12
CA PHE A 241 0.45 -18.97 -11.34
C PHE A 241 1.42 -20.08 -11.72
N THR A 242 2.66 -19.71 -12.07
CA THR A 242 3.76 -20.67 -12.06
C THR A 242 4.16 -21.02 -10.62
N PRO A 243 4.82 -22.17 -10.36
CA PRO A 243 5.25 -22.55 -9.01
C PRO A 243 6.12 -21.48 -8.32
N SER A 244 6.96 -20.78 -9.08
CA SER A 244 7.75 -19.66 -8.56
C SER A 244 6.87 -18.46 -8.22
N GLN A 245 5.97 -18.03 -9.12
CA GLN A 245 5.07 -16.90 -8.87
C GLN A 245 4.09 -17.14 -7.70
N ALA A 246 3.71 -18.39 -7.45
CA ALA A 246 2.84 -18.75 -6.32
C ALA A 246 3.49 -18.46 -4.95
N LEU A 247 4.82 -18.32 -4.89
CA LEU A 247 5.54 -17.95 -3.67
C LEU A 247 5.51 -16.44 -3.39
N ALA A 248 5.18 -15.61 -4.37
CA ALA A 248 5.22 -14.15 -4.24
C ALA A 248 4.36 -13.61 -3.08
N PRO A 249 3.10 -14.06 -2.86
CA PRO A 249 2.32 -13.66 -1.69
C PRO A 249 3.00 -14.01 -0.36
N ALA A 250 3.65 -15.17 -0.27
CA ALA A 250 4.36 -15.58 0.95
C ALA A 250 5.59 -14.69 1.22
N VAL A 251 6.31 -14.28 0.17
CA VAL A 251 7.42 -13.32 0.29
C VAL A 251 6.93 -11.94 0.76
N LEU A 252 5.78 -11.47 0.27
CA LEU A 252 5.16 -10.22 0.74
C LEU A 252 4.77 -10.28 2.22
N VAL A 253 4.22 -11.42 2.67
CA VAL A 253 3.91 -11.65 4.09
C VAL A 253 5.21 -11.61 4.92
N LEU A 254 6.29 -12.24 4.45
CA LEU A 254 7.59 -12.21 5.11
C LEU A 254 8.13 -10.78 5.24
N TYR A 255 8.06 -9.98 4.17
CA TYR A 255 8.41 -8.56 4.22
C TYR A 255 7.59 -7.80 5.25
N GLY A 256 6.28 -8.05 5.28
CA GLY A 256 5.38 -7.49 6.31
C GLY A 256 5.80 -7.90 7.73
N THR A 257 6.22 -9.14 7.95
CA THR A 257 6.69 -9.62 9.26
C THR A 257 7.99 -8.96 9.69
N ILE A 258 8.96 -8.79 8.77
CA ILE A 258 10.21 -8.10 9.06
C ILE A 258 9.93 -6.64 9.45
N LEU A 259 9.08 -5.96 8.67
CA LEU A 259 8.65 -4.61 8.99
C LEU A 259 7.95 -4.56 10.35
N PHE A 260 7.06 -5.49 10.67
CA PHE A 260 6.41 -5.56 11.98
C PHE A 260 7.42 -5.64 13.13
N LEU A 261 8.45 -6.48 13.01
CA LEU A 261 9.50 -6.60 14.02
C LEU A 261 10.23 -5.27 14.21
N ILE A 262 10.58 -4.58 13.12
CA ILE A 262 11.21 -3.25 13.16
C ILE A 262 10.27 -2.22 13.81
N ALA A 263 8.99 -2.22 13.46
CA ALA A 263 8.03 -1.32 14.08
C ALA A 263 7.89 -1.56 15.58
N SER A 264 7.92 -2.82 16.01
CA SER A 264 7.83 -3.18 17.42
C SER A 264 9.05 -2.70 18.22
N THR A 265 10.25 -2.76 17.64
CA THR A 265 11.47 -2.26 18.29
C THR A 265 11.48 -0.75 18.33
N LEU A 266 11.10 -0.07 17.24
CA LEU A 266 10.98 1.39 17.21
C LEU A 266 9.94 1.92 18.21
N LEU A 267 8.79 1.26 18.33
CA LEU A 267 7.76 1.62 19.31
C LEU A 267 8.21 1.35 20.76
N SER A 268 9.07 0.34 20.97
CA SER A 268 9.63 0.07 22.31
C SER A 268 10.55 1.18 22.82
N GLY A 269 11.14 1.97 21.93
CA GLY A 269 11.95 3.14 22.29
C GLY A 269 11.16 4.42 22.59
N LYS A 270 9.84 4.43 22.38
CA LYS A 270 9.01 5.63 22.57
C LYS A 270 8.25 5.62 23.89
N ASP A 271 8.45 6.64 24.71
CA ASP A 271 7.62 6.83 25.89
C ASP A 271 6.19 7.20 25.48
N LEU A 272 5.25 6.35 25.89
CA LEU A 272 3.81 6.61 25.83
C LEU A 272 3.33 7.30 27.12
N GLU A 273 4.24 7.56 28.06
CA GLU A 273 3.99 8.37 29.24
C GLU A 273 3.93 9.84 28.82
N PHE A 274 2.84 10.48 29.21
CA PHE A 274 2.49 11.90 29.03
C PHE A 274 3.54 12.77 28.34
N MET A 275 3.37 12.97 27.04
CA MET A 275 3.77 14.23 26.42
C MET A 275 2.72 15.26 26.86
N GLU A 276 3.09 16.10 27.84
CA GLU A 276 2.31 17.30 28.23
C GLU A 276 2.07 18.24 27.05
#